data_AF-A0A536XVI7-F1
#
_entry.id   AF-A0A536XVI7-F1
#
_cell.length_a   1.000
_cell.length_b   1.000
_cell.length_c   1.000
_cell.angle_alpha   90.00
_cell.angle_beta   90.00
_cell.angle_gamma   90.00
#
_symmetry.space_group_name_H-M   'P 1'
#
loop_
_entity.id
_entity.type
_entity.pdbx_description
1 polymer ?
#
loop_
_entity_poly.entity_id
_entity_poly.type
_entity_poly.pdbx_seq_one_letter_code
_entity_poly.pdbx_strand_id
1 'polypeptide(L)'
;RINMALSRGADKPSTFRDAFCEHFWITTSGNFSTPALMCCIMEMGVDRILFSVDYPFVPNPPGTKWMEDLPLSLEDRTKILSGNCKRLLKM
;
A
#
# COMPACT_ATOMS: atom_id res chain seq x y z
N ARG A 1 21.76 5.58 7.94
CA ARG A 1 22.44 5.95 6.67
C ARG A 1 21.47 6.64 5.70
N ILE A 2 20.30 6.06 5.39
CA ILE A 2 19.38 6.66 4.40
C ILE A 2 18.67 7.93 4.89
N ASN A 3 18.23 7.97 6.16
CA ASN A 3 17.66 9.18 6.75
C ASN A 3 18.66 10.36 6.76
N MET A 4 19.93 10.09 7.10
CA MET A 4 20.96 11.12 7.08
C MET A 4 21.20 11.72 5.69
N ALA A 5 21.01 10.92 4.63
CA ALA A 5 21.14 11.40 3.26
C ALA A 5 19.99 12.34 2.88
N LEU A 6 18.75 11.99 3.26
CA LEU A 6 17.56 12.79 2.96
C LEU A 6 17.47 14.09 3.78
N SER A 7 18.09 14.11 4.96
CA SER A 7 18.11 15.29 5.83
C SER A 7 19.22 16.30 5.48
N ARG A 8 20.22 15.94 4.66
CA ARG A 8 21.38 16.79 4.41
C ARG A 8 21.14 17.77 3.26
N GLY A 9 20.98 19.06 3.59
CA GLY A 9 20.83 20.15 2.60
C GLY A 9 19.41 20.30 2.04
N ALA A 10 18.43 19.63 2.63
CA ALA A 10 17.02 19.82 2.30
C ALA A 10 16.45 21.02 3.06
N ASP A 11 15.68 21.87 2.36
CA ASP A 11 14.94 22.97 2.98
C ASP A 11 13.96 22.49 4.06
N LYS A 12 13.49 21.23 3.92
CA LYS A 12 12.70 20.52 4.92
C LYS A 12 13.29 19.12 5.16
N PRO A 13 13.95 18.88 6.30
CA PRO A 13 14.44 17.55 6.64
C PRO A 13 13.28 16.55 6.71
N SER A 14 13.39 15.45 5.97
CA SER A 14 12.44 14.33 6.03
C SER A 14 13.17 13.03 6.35
N THR A 15 12.47 12.09 7.01
CA THR A 15 12.96 10.72 7.12
C THR A 15 12.65 9.95 5.84
N PHE A 16 13.34 8.83 5.61
CA PHE A 16 12.99 7.94 4.50
C PHE A 16 11.56 7.44 4.61
N ARG A 17 11.09 7.13 5.81
CA ARG A 17 9.69 6.73 6.01
C ARG A 17 8.75 7.83 5.55
N ASP A 18 8.97 9.07 5.97
CA ASP A 18 8.09 10.20 5.60
C ASP A 18 8.09 10.40 4.09
N ALA A 19 9.28 10.46 3.48
CA ALA A 19 9.42 10.63 2.05
C ALA A 19 8.75 9.48 1.27
N PHE A 20 8.94 8.23 1.73
CA PHE A 20 8.33 7.07 1.10
C PHE A 20 6.81 7.08 1.25
N CYS A 21 6.31 7.32 2.45
CA CYS A 21 4.88 7.35 2.73
C CYS A 21 4.19 8.57 2.10
N GLU A 22 4.89 9.67 1.84
CA GLU A 22 4.34 10.84 1.17
C GLU A 22 4.16 10.60 -0.34
N HIS A 23 5.14 9.97 -0.98
CA HIS A 23 5.25 9.92 -2.44
C HIS A 23 4.92 8.56 -3.07
N PHE A 24 4.93 7.47 -2.30
CA PHE A 24 4.78 6.13 -2.84
C PHE A 24 3.52 5.42 -2.31
N TRP A 25 3.00 4.56 -3.18
CA TRP A 25 1.97 3.57 -2.88
C TRP A 25 2.52 2.20 -3.25
N ILE A 26 2.05 1.18 -2.56
CA ILE A 26 2.35 -0.21 -2.92
C ILE A 26 1.07 -0.93 -3.31
N THR A 27 1.22 -2.04 -4.03
CA THR A 27 0.10 -2.88 -4.42
C THR A 27 0.27 -4.32 -3.95
N THR A 28 -0.84 -5.06 -3.88
CA THR A 28 -0.85 -6.49 -3.52
C THR A 28 -0.60 -7.43 -4.70
N SER A 29 -0.20 -6.88 -5.87
CA SER A 29 0.01 -7.62 -7.12
C SER A 29 0.91 -8.84 -6.90
N GLY A 30 0.40 -10.04 -7.22
CA GLY A 30 1.14 -11.28 -7.07
C GLY A 30 1.57 -11.67 -5.64
N ASN A 31 1.12 -10.95 -4.61
CA ASN A 31 1.54 -11.17 -3.23
C ASN A 31 0.36 -11.14 -2.25
N PHE A 32 -0.49 -12.18 -2.32
CA PHE A 32 -1.66 -12.37 -1.44
C PHE A 32 -1.26 -12.94 -0.08
N SER A 33 -0.37 -12.23 0.62
CA SER A 33 0.18 -12.61 1.92
C SER A 33 -0.34 -11.68 3.01
N THR A 34 -1.21 -12.21 3.88
CA THR A 34 -1.74 -11.47 5.04
C THR A 34 -0.65 -10.87 5.93
N PRO A 35 0.41 -11.60 6.37
CA PRO A 35 1.44 -11.00 7.22
C PRO A 35 2.20 -9.88 6.50
N ALA A 36 2.47 -10.01 5.20
CA ALA A 36 3.11 -8.95 4.43
C ALA A 36 2.22 -7.70 4.35
N LEU A 37 0.92 -7.88 4.06
CA LEU A 37 -0.03 -6.76 4.04
C LEU A 37 -0.13 -6.06 5.40
N MET A 38 -0.23 -6.82 6.50
CA MET A 38 -0.31 -6.23 7.84
C MET A 38 0.96 -5.43 8.18
N CYS A 39 2.14 -5.93 7.82
CA CYS A 39 3.40 -5.19 7.93
C CYS A 39 3.33 -3.86 7.17
N CYS A 40 2.91 -3.89 5.90
CA CYS A 40 2.79 -2.68 5.09
C CYS A 40 1.78 -1.68 5.67
N ILE A 41 0.64 -2.15 6.20
CA ILE A 41 -0.34 -1.28 6.86
C ILE A 41 0.26 -0.61 8.10
N MET A 42 1.00 -1.35 8.93
CA MET A 42 1.67 -0.78 10.11
C MET A 42 2.78 0.22 9.74
N GLU A 43 3.48 -0.02 8.65
CA GLU A 43 4.61 0.81 8.23
C GLU A 43 4.19 2.05 7.40
N MET A 44 3.11 1.95 6.61
CA MET A 44 2.74 3.00 5.64
C MET A 44 1.34 3.58 5.86
N GLY A 45 0.50 2.90 6.62
CA GLY A 45 -0.92 3.21 6.73
C GLY A 45 -1.75 2.67 5.57
N VAL A 46 -3.03 2.39 5.85
CA VAL A 46 -3.98 1.83 4.89
C VAL A 46 -4.15 2.67 3.63
N ASP A 47 -4.04 4.00 3.73
CA ASP A 47 -4.22 4.95 2.63
C ASP A 47 -3.15 4.83 1.52
N ARG A 48 -2.05 4.12 1.80
CA ARG A 48 -0.92 3.92 0.89
C ARG A 48 -0.90 2.54 0.22
N ILE A 49 -1.96 1.75 0.41
CA ILE A 49 -2.06 0.38 -0.12
C ILE A 49 -3.16 0.30 -1.17
N LEU A 50 -2.85 -0.30 -2.33
CA LEU A 50 -3.77 -0.54 -3.43
C LEU A 50 -3.96 -2.04 -3.65
N PHE A 51 -5.19 -2.50 -3.87
CA PHE A 51 -5.41 -3.86 -4.34
C PHE A 51 -4.99 -3.99 -5.81
N SER A 52 -4.25 -5.04 -6.11
CA SER A 52 -3.93 -5.47 -7.48
C SER A 52 -3.69 -6.98 -7.49
N VAL A 53 -3.90 -7.61 -8.66
CA VAL A 53 -3.79 -9.07 -8.84
C VAL A 53 -2.52 -9.45 -9.58
N ASP A 54 -2.14 -8.69 -10.62
CA ASP A 54 -1.14 -9.05 -11.64
C ASP A 54 -1.62 -10.05 -12.71
N TYR A 55 -2.82 -9.78 -13.26
CA TYR A 55 -3.35 -10.54 -14.39
C TYR A 55 -2.57 -10.21 -15.68
N PRO A 56 -2.24 -11.19 -16.54
CA PRO A 56 -2.68 -12.59 -16.56
C PRO A 56 -1.76 -13.60 -15.84
N PHE A 57 -0.68 -13.14 -15.21
CA PHE A 57 0.27 -14.03 -14.54
C PHE A 57 -0.32 -14.67 -13.29
N VAL A 58 -1.21 -13.95 -12.61
CA VAL A 58 -1.97 -14.44 -11.46
C VAL A 58 -3.46 -14.34 -11.77
N PRO A 59 -4.25 -15.41 -11.53
CA PRO A 59 -5.69 -15.38 -11.75
C PRO A 59 -6.39 -14.50 -10.69
N ASN A 60 -7.52 -13.89 -11.06
CA ASN A 60 -8.27 -13.00 -10.17
C ASN A 60 -8.88 -13.68 -8.92
N PRO A 61 -9.48 -14.89 -8.98
CA PRO A 61 -10.24 -15.44 -7.86
C PRO A 61 -9.45 -15.62 -6.54
N PRO A 62 -8.19 -16.08 -6.54
CA PRO A 62 -7.40 -16.14 -5.32
C PRO A 62 -7.23 -14.78 -4.63
N GLY A 63 -7.00 -13.70 -5.40
CA GLY A 63 -6.81 -12.37 -4.84
C GLY A 63 -8.08 -11.80 -4.21
N THR A 64 -9.23 -11.97 -4.88
CA THR A 64 -10.52 -11.50 -4.35
C THR A 64 -10.95 -12.27 -3.11
N LYS A 65 -10.80 -13.61 -3.13
CA LYS A 65 -11.11 -14.46 -1.97
C LYS A 65 -10.21 -14.16 -0.78
N TRP A 66 -8.91 -13.97 -1.02
CA TRP A 66 -7.99 -13.57 0.06
C TRP A 66 -8.41 -12.25 0.71
N MET A 67 -8.78 -11.23 -0.10
CA MET A 67 -9.27 -9.96 0.43
C MET A 67 -10.56 -10.12 1.25
N GLU A 68 -11.42 -11.08 0.89
CA GLU A 68 -12.64 -11.40 1.63
C GLU A 68 -12.35 -11.87 3.07
N ASP A 69 -11.31 -12.66 3.26
CA ASP A 69 -10.95 -13.30 4.54
C ASP A 69 -10.09 -12.41 5.46
N LEU A 70 -9.64 -11.24 5.00
CA LEU A 70 -8.76 -10.38 5.77
C LEU A 70 -9.45 -9.77 7.02
N PRO A 71 -8.76 -9.70 8.17
CA PRO A 71 -9.29 -9.09 9.40
C PRO A 71 -9.23 -7.56 9.35
N LEU A 72 -9.83 -6.96 8.33
CA LEU A 72 -9.89 -5.52 8.13
C LEU A 72 -11.32 -5.02 8.35
N SER A 73 -11.44 -3.78 8.83
CA SER A 73 -12.71 -3.07 8.84
C SER A 73 -13.26 -2.94 7.42
N LEU A 74 -14.58 -2.78 7.29
CA LEU A 74 -15.20 -2.52 5.99
C LEU A 74 -14.64 -1.25 5.33
N GLU A 75 -14.35 -0.22 6.14
CA GLU A 75 -13.77 1.04 5.67
C GLU A 75 -12.39 0.82 5.05
N ASP A 76 -11.48 0.17 5.78
CA ASP A 76 -10.11 -0.06 5.32
C ASP A 76 -10.08 -0.97 4.09
N ARG A 77 -10.90 -2.02 4.10
CA ARG A 77 -11.07 -2.89 2.94
C ARG A 77 -11.54 -2.10 1.71
N THR A 78 -12.48 -1.19 1.88
CA THR A 78 -13.01 -0.34 0.79
C THR A 78 -11.92 0.60 0.25
N LYS A 79 -11.10 1.19 1.14
CA LYS A 79 -9.95 2.01 0.76
C LYS A 79 -8.97 1.21 -0.11
N ILE A 80 -8.56 0.02 0.35
CA ILE A 80 -7.60 -0.81 -0.38
C ILE A 80 -8.18 -1.30 -1.72
N LEU A 81 -9.42 -1.79 -1.74
CA LEU A 81 -10.05 -2.36 -2.94
C LEU A 81 -10.24 -1.35 -4.06
N SER A 82 -10.58 -0.10 -3.75
CA SER A 82 -10.79 0.91 -4.80
C SER A 82 -10.63 2.36 -4.36
N GLY A 83 -10.92 2.70 -3.09
CA GLY A 83 -10.94 4.10 -2.64
C GLY A 83 -9.62 4.84 -2.81
N ASN A 84 -8.51 4.19 -2.45
CA ASN A 84 -7.17 4.76 -2.60
C ASN A 84 -6.80 4.95 -4.08
N CYS A 85 -7.13 3.97 -4.92
CA CYS A 85 -6.86 4.03 -6.35
C CYS A 85 -7.63 5.19 -7.00
N LYS A 86 -8.93 5.34 -6.70
CA LYS A 86 -9.76 6.46 -7.19
C LYS A 86 -9.18 7.81 -6.79
N ARG A 87 -8.78 7.98 -5.53
CA ARG A 87 -8.16 9.21 -5.05
C ARG A 87 -6.83 9.51 -5.73
N LEU A 88 -5.96 8.52 -5.89
CA LEU A 88 -4.64 8.67 -6.49
C LEU A 88 -4.72 8.98 -7.99
N LEU A 89 -5.52 8.21 -8.72
CA LEU A 89 -5.61 8.26 -10.18
C LEU A 89 -6.69 9.22 -10.70
N LYS A 90 -7.46 9.84 -9.79
CA LYS A 90 -8.56 10.77 -10.10
C LYS A 90 -9.64 10.14 -11.00
N MET A 91 -10.07 8.94 -10.62
CA MET A 91 -11.15 8.17 -11.26
C MET A 91 -12.47 8.37 -10.52
#